data_AF-A0A942KA65-F1
#
_entry.id   AF-A0A942KA65-F1
#
_cell.length_a   1.000
_cell.length_b   1.000
_cell.length_c   1.000
_cell.angle_alpha   90.00
_cell.angle_beta   90.00
_cell.angle_gamma   90.00
#
_symmetry.space_group_name_H-M   'P 1'
#
loop_
_entity.id
_entity.type
_entity.pdbx_description
1 polymer ?
#
loop_
_entity_poly.entity_id
_entity_poly.type
_entity_poly.pdbx_seq_one_letter_code
_entity_poly.pdbx_strand_id
1 'polypeptide(L)'
;MRTLLVIILLAAAGLFALVQLDVLKLDSSRAAEPLDIFSLVKTAGPDEVRAVLSTVNLQVRDAYGQTPLMYAAANPDPLVVELLIEAGAEVNARTEAGWTALMYAARDNPNPEVVLTLMKAGADPTLRDSEGKSVRDHAGSALRRTNLFRRLDELVDRPFNPLWPSGFTVPVEGATISSRASHLPNAPRRYRNGIHEGFDFYNGTVSVPINYGTPIVAMAGGVVIRADHGFTELTQDEYNAVIDTARRSAITPPELLDRLRGRQVEIRHVGGFMTRYAHLSSIPAEIQVGVRVAQGTVIGYTGNSGTIDAVRNTQNDPHPHVEIWRGDTFLGQGMAPAEIWELSGQVFGRRTVPTVTGP
;
A
#
# COMPACT_ATOMS: atom_id res chain seq x y z
N MET A 1 -32.98 11.86 -41.49
CA MET A 1 -33.53 11.56 -40.14
C MET A 1 -34.88 10.82 -40.20
N ARG A 2 -35.93 11.37 -40.84
CA ARG A 2 -37.26 10.73 -40.88
C ARG A 2 -37.28 9.33 -41.53
N THR A 3 -36.59 9.13 -42.65
CA THR A 3 -36.56 7.83 -43.36
C THR A 3 -35.84 6.74 -42.54
N LEU A 4 -34.76 7.10 -41.84
CA LEU A 4 -34.03 6.17 -40.97
C LEU A 4 -34.88 5.75 -39.76
N LEU A 5 -35.64 6.69 -39.19
CA LEU A 5 -36.56 6.42 -38.08
C LEU A 5 -37.67 5.46 -38.49
N VAL A 6 -38.22 5.62 -39.70
CA VAL A 6 -39.27 4.74 -40.26
C VAL A 6 -38.73 3.33 -40.52
N ILE A 7 -37.50 3.19 -41.03
CA ILE A 7 -36.86 1.88 -41.23
C ILE A 7 -36.64 1.17 -39.89
N ILE A 8 -36.16 1.88 -38.86
CA ILE A 8 -35.96 1.32 -37.53
C ILE A 8 -37.28 0.88 -36.90
N LEU A 9 -38.33 1.70 -37.03
CA LEU A 9 -39.67 1.36 -36.52
C LEU A 9 -40.28 0.15 -37.22
N LEU A 10 -40.13 0.05 -38.55
CA LEU A 10 -40.59 -1.12 -39.32
C LEU A 10 -39.80 -2.38 -38.98
N ALA A 11 -38.48 -2.27 -38.79
CA ALA A 11 -37.63 -3.37 -38.36
C ALA A 11 -37.99 -3.84 -36.93
N ALA A 12 -38.24 -2.91 -36.00
CA ALA A 12 -38.67 -3.21 -34.64
C ALA A 12 -40.06 -3.85 -34.60
N ALA A 13 -41.01 -3.36 -35.42
CA ALA A 13 -42.34 -3.96 -35.54
C ALA A 13 -42.29 -5.36 -36.16
N GLY A 14 -41.42 -5.58 -37.15
CA GLY A 14 -41.18 -6.90 -37.73
C GLY A 14 -40.58 -7.88 -36.71
N LEU A 15 -39.59 -7.44 -35.94
CA LEU A 15 -38.99 -8.24 -34.87
C LEU A 15 -40.01 -8.58 -33.78
N PHE A 16 -40.85 -7.62 -33.40
CA PHE A 16 -41.92 -7.83 -32.42
C PHE A 16 -42.97 -8.83 -32.92
N ALA A 17 -43.39 -8.72 -34.19
CA ALA A 17 -44.32 -9.65 -34.81
C ALA A 17 -43.75 -11.08 -34.89
N LEU A 18 -42.45 -11.21 -35.19
CA LEU A 18 -41.75 -12.50 -35.25
C LEU A 18 -41.68 -13.20 -33.88
N VAL A 19 -41.57 -12.44 -32.79
CA VAL A 19 -41.64 -12.96 -31.40
C VAL A 19 -43.07 -13.34 -31.01
N GLN A 20 -44.07 -12.53 -31.37
CA GLN A 20 -45.48 -12.79 -31.05
C GLN A 20 -46.07 -14.00 -31.81
N LEU A 21 -45.60 -14.24 -33.03
CA LEU A 21 -46.05 -15.35 -33.87
C LEU A 21 -45.29 -16.66 -33.61
N ASP A 22 -44.44 -16.69 -32.58
CA ASP A 22 -43.64 -17.86 -32.19
C ASP A 22 -42.70 -18.39 -33.30
N VAL A 23 -42.46 -17.56 -34.32
CA VAL A 23 -41.55 -17.83 -35.45
C VAL A 23 -40.10 -17.64 -35.02
N LEU A 24 -39.86 -16.68 -34.11
CA LEU A 24 -38.57 -16.42 -33.50
C LEU A 24 -38.66 -16.71 -32.01
N LYS A 25 -38.30 -17.93 -31.62
CA LYS A 25 -38.09 -18.27 -30.20
C LYS A 25 -36.80 -17.62 -29.73
N LEU A 26 -36.90 -16.39 -29.24
CA LEU A 26 -35.86 -15.84 -28.37
C LEU A 26 -35.84 -16.73 -27.15
N ASP A 27 -34.81 -17.54 -27.04
CA ASP A 27 -34.58 -18.37 -25.86
C ASP A 27 -34.28 -17.45 -24.67
N SER A 28 -35.33 -16.93 -24.05
CA SER A 28 -35.26 -16.18 -22.79
C SER A 28 -34.90 -17.09 -21.60
N SER A 29 -34.64 -18.39 -21.86
CA SER A 29 -34.28 -19.39 -20.86
C SER A 29 -32.79 -19.71 -20.81
N ARG A 30 -31.95 -19.08 -21.66
CA ARG A 30 -30.53 -18.95 -21.34
C ARG A 30 -30.38 -17.96 -20.20
N ALA A 31 -30.72 -18.39 -18.98
CA ALA A 31 -30.13 -17.83 -17.80
C ALA A 31 -28.62 -17.75 -18.08
N ALA A 32 -28.05 -16.56 -18.00
CA ALA A 32 -26.60 -16.43 -18.11
C ALA A 32 -25.99 -17.49 -17.18
N GLU A 33 -25.10 -18.34 -17.71
CA GLU A 33 -24.35 -19.29 -16.90
C GLU A 33 -23.85 -18.53 -15.66
N PRO A 34 -24.09 -19.03 -14.44
CA PRO A 34 -23.69 -18.33 -13.23
C PRO A 34 -22.20 -18.00 -13.34
N LEU A 35 -21.87 -16.72 -13.13
CA LEU A 35 -20.51 -16.22 -13.31
C LEU A 35 -19.53 -17.07 -12.50
N ASP A 36 -18.66 -17.80 -13.19
CA ASP A 36 -17.55 -18.50 -12.55
C ASP A 36 -16.45 -17.49 -12.22
N ILE A 37 -16.54 -16.93 -11.01
CA ILE A 37 -15.56 -15.97 -10.51
C ILE A 37 -14.14 -16.54 -10.48
N PHE A 38 -13.99 -17.86 -10.26
CA PHE A 38 -12.67 -18.50 -10.15
C PHE A 38 -11.94 -18.49 -11.49
N SER A 39 -12.62 -18.91 -12.55
CA SER A 39 -12.05 -18.85 -13.91
C SER A 39 -11.84 -17.40 -14.37
N LEU A 40 -12.79 -16.50 -14.07
CA LEU A 40 -12.69 -15.09 -14.46
C LEU A 40 -11.42 -14.43 -13.90
N VAL A 41 -11.20 -14.47 -12.58
CA VAL A 41 -10.08 -13.76 -11.96
C VAL A 41 -8.73 -14.40 -12.30
N LYS A 42 -8.71 -15.66 -12.71
CA LYS A 42 -7.52 -16.36 -13.16
C LYS A 42 -7.02 -15.88 -14.53
N THR A 43 -7.91 -15.49 -15.44
CA THR A 43 -7.55 -15.23 -16.85
C THR A 43 -7.92 -13.85 -17.37
N ALA A 44 -8.94 -13.19 -16.81
CA ALA A 44 -9.44 -11.92 -17.31
C ALA A 44 -8.53 -10.74 -16.92
N GLY A 45 -8.65 -9.66 -17.70
CA GLY A 45 -7.96 -8.42 -17.42
C GLY A 45 -8.59 -7.62 -16.26
N PRO A 46 -7.90 -6.60 -15.73
CA PRO A 46 -8.38 -5.78 -14.61
C PRO A 46 -9.73 -5.12 -14.83
N ASP A 47 -10.06 -4.70 -16.05
CA ASP A 47 -11.31 -3.99 -16.35
C ASP A 47 -12.53 -4.91 -16.27
N GLU A 48 -12.40 -6.14 -16.78
CA GLU A 48 -13.44 -7.17 -16.69
C GLU A 48 -13.67 -7.60 -15.24
N VAL A 49 -12.58 -7.79 -14.49
CA VAL A 49 -12.65 -8.09 -13.06
C VAL A 49 -13.34 -6.94 -12.32
N ARG A 50 -12.93 -5.69 -12.56
CA ARG A 50 -13.51 -4.50 -11.92
C ARG A 50 -15.00 -4.37 -12.17
N ALA A 51 -15.47 -4.73 -13.37
CA ALA A 51 -16.89 -4.65 -13.74
C ALA A 51 -17.79 -5.54 -12.87
N VAL A 52 -17.25 -6.63 -12.29
CA VAL A 52 -18.06 -7.61 -11.52
C VAL A 52 -17.88 -7.52 -10.01
N LEU A 53 -16.83 -6.86 -9.49
CA LEU A 53 -16.45 -6.89 -8.05
C LEU A 53 -17.59 -6.53 -7.10
N SER A 54 -18.46 -5.59 -7.46
CA SER A 54 -19.60 -5.16 -6.63
C SER A 54 -20.75 -6.17 -6.56
N THR A 55 -20.72 -7.20 -7.41
CA THR A 55 -21.82 -8.16 -7.59
C THR A 55 -21.45 -9.58 -7.16
N VAL A 56 -20.18 -9.82 -6.80
CA VAL A 56 -19.65 -11.15 -6.48
C VAL A 56 -19.25 -11.24 -5.01
N ASN A 57 -19.39 -12.43 -4.43
CA ASN A 57 -18.86 -12.72 -3.10
C ASN A 57 -17.43 -13.24 -3.22
N LEU A 58 -16.44 -12.50 -2.69
CA LEU A 58 -15.03 -12.88 -2.73
C LEU A 58 -14.61 -13.88 -1.64
N GLN A 59 -15.53 -14.27 -0.75
CA GLN A 59 -15.28 -15.24 0.32
C GLN A 59 -15.78 -16.65 -0.01
N VAL A 60 -16.28 -16.87 -1.23
CA VAL A 60 -16.67 -18.21 -1.70
C VAL A 60 -15.47 -19.14 -1.75
N ARG A 61 -15.74 -20.44 -1.60
CA ARG A 61 -14.74 -21.51 -1.65
C ARG A 61 -15.18 -22.59 -2.61
N ASP A 62 -14.26 -23.08 -3.43
CA ASP A 62 -14.50 -24.24 -4.27
C ASP A 62 -14.41 -25.55 -3.47
N ALA A 63 -14.52 -26.70 -4.15
CA ALA A 63 -14.45 -28.02 -3.54
C ALA A 63 -13.08 -28.34 -2.88
N TYR A 64 -12.03 -27.58 -3.20
CA TYR A 64 -10.70 -27.68 -2.59
C TYR A 64 -10.47 -26.62 -1.51
N GLY A 65 -11.49 -25.83 -1.18
CA GLY A 65 -11.42 -24.76 -0.21
C GLY A 65 -10.72 -23.49 -0.72
N GLN A 66 -10.43 -23.39 -2.03
CA GLN A 66 -9.73 -22.26 -2.62
C GLN A 66 -10.64 -21.05 -2.80
N THR A 67 -10.12 -19.85 -2.53
CA THR A 67 -10.86 -18.58 -2.71
C THR A 67 -10.56 -17.94 -4.07
N PRO A 68 -11.39 -16.98 -4.53
CA PRO A 68 -11.08 -16.20 -5.74
C PRO A 68 -9.69 -15.57 -5.73
N LEU A 69 -9.20 -15.09 -4.58
CA LEU A 69 -7.85 -14.54 -4.47
C LEU A 69 -6.75 -15.58 -4.73
N MET A 70 -6.98 -16.85 -4.36
CA MET A 70 -6.05 -17.95 -4.67
C MET A 70 -6.02 -18.29 -6.17
N TYR A 71 -7.14 -18.12 -6.88
CA TYR A 71 -7.16 -18.25 -8.34
C TYR A 71 -6.48 -17.06 -9.03
N ALA A 72 -6.73 -15.84 -8.53
CA ALA A 72 -6.08 -14.63 -9.02
C ALA A 72 -4.56 -14.65 -8.82
N ALA A 73 -4.06 -15.41 -7.85
CA ALA A 73 -2.63 -15.63 -7.65
C ALA A 73 -1.91 -16.29 -8.86
N ALA A 74 -2.65 -16.89 -9.80
CA ALA A 74 -2.11 -17.40 -11.06
C ALA A 74 -2.21 -16.41 -12.23
N ASN A 75 -2.90 -15.28 -12.05
CA ASN A 75 -3.02 -14.23 -13.06
C ASN A 75 -1.69 -13.44 -13.12
N PRO A 76 -1.07 -13.26 -14.29
CA PRO A 76 0.21 -12.55 -14.39
C PRO A 76 0.10 -11.04 -14.15
N ASP A 77 -1.12 -10.47 -14.15
CA ASP A 77 -1.35 -9.05 -13.86
C ASP A 77 -1.58 -8.82 -12.35
N PRO A 78 -0.63 -8.17 -11.65
CA PRO A 78 -0.78 -7.88 -10.21
C PRO A 78 -1.97 -6.98 -9.88
N LEU A 79 -2.47 -6.21 -10.85
CA LEU A 79 -3.63 -5.34 -10.63
C LEU A 79 -4.90 -6.14 -10.38
N VAL A 80 -5.04 -7.34 -10.95
CA VAL A 80 -6.19 -8.22 -10.65
C VAL A 80 -6.18 -8.63 -9.18
N VAL A 81 -5.01 -8.99 -8.65
CA VAL A 81 -4.83 -9.32 -7.23
C VAL A 81 -5.10 -8.11 -6.34
N GLU A 82 -4.58 -6.94 -6.70
CA GLU A 82 -4.83 -5.69 -5.98
C GLU A 82 -6.34 -5.36 -5.93
N LEU A 83 -7.05 -5.43 -7.05
CA LEU A 83 -8.48 -5.17 -7.14
C LEU A 83 -9.31 -6.08 -6.23
N LEU A 84 -9.00 -7.37 -6.17
CA LEU A 84 -9.69 -8.31 -5.28
C LEU A 84 -9.47 -7.96 -3.80
N ILE A 85 -8.25 -7.58 -3.43
CA ILE A 85 -7.90 -7.21 -2.06
C ILE A 85 -8.58 -5.90 -1.67
N GLU A 86 -8.60 -4.90 -2.56
CA GLU A 86 -9.33 -3.64 -2.35
C GLU A 86 -10.84 -3.85 -2.23
N ALA A 87 -11.39 -4.86 -2.92
CA ALA A 87 -12.78 -5.29 -2.77
C ALA A 87 -13.04 -6.18 -1.54
N GLY A 88 -12.03 -6.39 -0.68
CA GLY A 88 -12.18 -7.07 0.61
C GLY A 88 -11.89 -8.57 0.61
N ALA A 89 -11.22 -9.11 -0.40
CA ALA A 89 -10.78 -10.50 -0.38
C ALA A 89 -9.84 -10.77 0.83
N GLU A 90 -10.06 -11.90 1.52
CA GLU A 90 -9.24 -12.28 2.67
C GLU A 90 -7.84 -12.72 2.22
N VAL A 91 -6.83 -11.88 2.50
CA VAL A 91 -5.44 -12.06 2.04
C VAL A 91 -4.80 -13.36 2.55
N ASN A 92 -5.08 -13.72 3.81
CA ASN A 92 -4.47 -14.86 4.50
C ASN A 92 -5.42 -16.05 4.65
N ALA A 93 -6.49 -16.12 3.84
CA ALA A 93 -7.35 -17.30 3.78
C ALA A 93 -6.53 -18.55 3.46
N ARG A 94 -6.92 -19.68 4.05
CA ARG A 94 -6.25 -20.98 3.89
C ARG A 94 -7.21 -22.04 3.35
N THR A 95 -6.72 -22.93 2.51
CA THR A 95 -7.42 -24.18 2.15
C THR A 95 -7.33 -25.18 3.32
N GLU A 96 -8.01 -26.32 3.20
CA GLU A 96 -7.86 -27.43 4.17
C GLU A 96 -6.43 -27.97 4.24
N ALA A 97 -5.72 -27.96 3.11
CA ALA A 97 -4.30 -28.28 3.03
C ALA A 97 -3.39 -27.13 3.51
N GLY A 98 -3.96 -26.02 4.01
CA GLY A 98 -3.22 -24.89 4.56
C GLY A 98 -2.63 -23.93 3.53
N TRP A 99 -2.96 -24.07 2.24
CA TRP A 99 -2.43 -23.22 1.16
C TRP A 99 -3.02 -21.82 1.18
N THR A 100 -2.19 -20.80 0.96
CA THR A 100 -2.57 -19.39 0.84
C THR A 100 -2.43 -18.89 -0.60
N ALA A 101 -3.03 -17.74 -0.92
CA ALA A 101 -2.81 -17.08 -2.21
C ALA A 101 -1.32 -16.79 -2.47
N LEU A 102 -0.57 -16.43 -1.42
CA LEU A 102 0.87 -16.18 -1.50
C LEU A 102 1.67 -17.44 -1.88
N MET A 103 1.29 -18.62 -1.37
CA MET A 103 1.91 -19.89 -1.76
C MET A 103 1.64 -20.26 -3.23
N TYR A 104 0.40 -20.09 -3.70
CA TYR A 104 0.07 -20.30 -5.12
C TYR A 104 0.85 -19.34 -6.03
N ALA A 105 0.89 -18.04 -5.69
CA ALA A 105 1.64 -17.05 -6.45
C ALA A 105 3.13 -17.40 -6.51
N ALA A 106 3.73 -17.79 -5.39
CA ALA A 106 5.14 -18.13 -5.33
C ALA A 106 5.49 -19.37 -6.15
N ARG A 107 4.59 -20.35 -6.23
CA ARG A 107 4.79 -21.61 -6.95
C ARG A 107 4.63 -21.46 -8.46
N ASP A 108 3.52 -20.87 -8.89
CA ASP A 108 3.02 -21.03 -10.25
C ASP A 108 3.05 -19.73 -11.07
N ASN A 109 3.15 -18.56 -10.44
CA ASN A 109 3.05 -17.30 -11.17
C ASN A 109 4.37 -16.93 -11.88
N PRO A 110 4.35 -16.64 -13.19
CA PRO A 110 5.55 -16.22 -13.92
C PRO A 110 6.01 -14.80 -13.58
N ASN A 111 5.15 -13.97 -12.99
CA ASN A 111 5.43 -12.59 -12.61
C ASN A 111 5.63 -12.45 -11.09
N PRO A 112 6.88 -12.28 -10.60
CA PRO A 112 7.16 -12.10 -9.17
C PRO A 112 6.50 -10.86 -8.55
N GLU A 113 6.05 -9.88 -9.35
CA GLU A 113 5.33 -8.72 -8.80
C GLU A 113 4.01 -9.12 -8.15
N VAL A 114 3.38 -10.23 -8.56
CA VAL A 114 2.16 -10.75 -7.89
C VAL A 114 2.44 -11.16 -6.45
N VAL A 115 3.59 -11.81 -6.21
CA VAL A 115 4.07 -12.14 -4.86
C VAL A 115 4.33 -10.86 -4.06
N LEU A 116 4.96 -9.86 -4.70
CA LEU A 116 5.25 -8.58 -4.04
C LEU A 116 3.98 -7.81 -3.69
N THR A 117 2.96 -7.79 -4.56
CA THR A 117 1.64 -7.17 -4.30
C THR A 117 0.96 -7.81 -3.09
N LEU A 118 0.95 -9.15 -2.98
CA LEU A 118 0.41 -9.85 -1.81
C LEU A 118 1.17 -9.47 -0.53
N MET A 119 2.51 -9.42 -0.57
CA MET A 119 3.33 -9.00 0.58
C MET A 119 3.10 -7.54 0.98
N LYS A 120 2.91 -6.63 0.00
CA LYS A 120 2.53 -5.23 0.22
C LYS A 120 1.13 -5.12 0.85
N ALA A 121 0.25 -6.07 0.55
CA ALA A 121 -1.09 -6.16 1.11
C ALA A 121 -1.19 -6.82 2.50
N GLY A 122 -0.06 -7.24 3.09
CA GLY A 122 -0.04 -7.89 4.40
C GLY A 122 -0.23 -9.42 4.37
N ALA A 123 0.05 -10.07 3.23
CA ALA A 123 0.12 -11.52 3.19
C ALA A 123 1.24 -12.03 4.10
N ASP A 124 0.94 -13.05 4.89
CA ASP A 124 1.86 -13.65 5.86
C ASP A 124 2.69 -14.76 5.19
N PRO A 125 3.99 -14.55 4.97
CA PRO A 125 4.87 -15.54 4.35
C PRO A 125 5.25 -16.68 5.30
N THR A 126 5.00 -16.53 6.61
CA THR A 126 5.37 -17.51 7.64
C THR A 126 4.36 -18.63 7.81
N LEU A 127 3.16 -18.47 7.25
CA LEU A 127 2.15 -19.52 7.20
C LEU A 127 2.71 -20.77 6.52
N ARG A 128 2.34 -21.92 7.05
CA ARG A 128 2.77 -23.24 6.56
C ARG A 128 1.58 -24.05 6.10
N ASP A 129 1.77 -24.83 5.04
CA ASP A 129 0.78 -25.81 4.61
C ASP A 129 0.74 -27.03 5.56
N SER A 130 -0.10 -28.01 5.25
CA SER A 130 -0.22 -29.26 6.01
C SER A 130 1.05 -30.12 6.01
N GLU A 131 2.00 -29.87 5.10
CA GLU A 131 3.30 -30.53 5.04
C GLU A 131 4.39 -29.75 5.81
N GLY A 132 4.03 -28.63 6.45
CA GLY A 132 4.97 -27.76 7.15
C GLY A 132 5.79 -26.84 6.24
N LYS A 133 5.45 -26.75 4.95
CA LYS A 133 6.16 -25.93 3.96
C LYS A 133 5.64 -24.50 3.96
N SER A 134 6.57 -23.56 3.95
CA SER A 134 6.32 -22.12 3.83
C SER A 134 6.22 -21.69 2.35
N VAL A 135 5.89 -20.42 2.10
CA VAL A 135 5.95 -19.83 0.75
C VAL A 135 7.32 -20.01 0.06
N ARG A 136 8.41 -19.95 0.83
CA ARG A 136 9.78 -20.10 0.29
C ARG A 136 10.01 -21.51 -0.26
N ASP A 137 9.48 -22.52 0.41
CA ASP A 137 9.63 -23.93 0.01
C ASP A 137 8.94 -24.19 -1.33
N HIS A 138 7.80 -23.52 -1.57
CA HIS A 138 7.04 -23.59 -2.80
C HIS A 138 7.56 -22.70 -3.93
N ALA A 139 8.54 -21.82 -3.69
CA ALA A 139 9.01 -20.85 -4.67
C ALA A 139 9.45 -21.50 -6.00
N GLY A 140 8.81 -21.12 -7.09
CA GLY A 140 9.15 -21.50 -8.46
C GLY A 140 10.42 -20.82 -8.98
N SER A 141 10.87 -21.25 -10.16
CA SER A 141 12.14 -20.78 -10.74
C SER A 141 12.16 -19.28 -11.06
N ALA A 142 11.03 -18.71 -11.47
CA ALA A 142 10.88 -17.28 -11.75
C ALA A 142 11.16 -16.44 -10.48
N LEU A 143 10.51 -16.79 -9.36
CA LEU A 143 10.70 -16.12 -8.08
C LEU A 143 12.13 -16.28 -7.53
N ARG A 144 12.69 -17.50 -7.58
CA ARG A 144 14.04 -17.81 -7.07
C ARG A 144 15.17 -16.99 -7.68
N ARG A 145 14.97 -16.42 -8.88
CA ARG A 145 15.95 -15.58 -9.58
C ARG A 145 15.89 -14.11 -9.17
N THR A 146 14.99 -13.72 -8.28
CA THR A 146 14.79 -12.33 -7.85
C THR A 146 15.27 -12.09 -6.43
N ASN A 147 15.47 -10.82 -6.07
CA ASN A 147 15.70 -10.42 -4.68
C ASN A 147 14.51 -10.70 -3.75
N LEU A 148 13.31 -10.95 -4.30
CA LEU A 148 12.12 -11.28 -3.52
C LEU A 148 12.23 -12.66 -2.88
N PHE A 149 12.92 -13.62 -3.50
CA PHE A 149 13.18 -14.92 -2.87
C PHE A 149 14.04 -14.78 -1.61
N ARG A 150 15.10 -13.96 -1.67
CA ARG A 150 15.90 -13.61 -0.49
C ARG A 150 15.06 -12.88 0.55
N ARG A 151 14.11 -12.05 0.12
CA ARG A 151 13.20 -11.36 1.03
C ARG A 151 12.31 -12.34 1.79
N LEU A 152 11.78 -13.36 1.13
CA LEU A 152 11.00 -14.42 1.79
C LEU A 152 11.87 -15.22 2.78
N ASP A 153 13.11 -15.53 2.41
CA ASP A 153 14.08 -16.21 3.29
C ASP A 153 14.34 -15.46 4.61
N GLU A 154 14.35 -14.12 4.56
CA GLU A 154 14.49 -13.30 5.76
C GLU A 154 13.29 -13.37 6.72
N LEU A 155 12.11 -13.78 6.24
CA LEU A 155 10.83 -13.68 6.95
C LEU A 155 10.34 -15.03 7.52
N VAL A 156 10.47 -16.13 6.77
CA VAL A 156 9.76 -17.40 7.03
C VAL A 156 10.06 -18.07 8.39
N ASP A 157 11.20 -17.77 9.02
CA ASP A 157 11.61 -18.33 10.31
C ASP A 157 11.68 -17.27 11.42
N ARG A 158 10.89 -16.19 11.30
CA ARG A 158 10.83 -15.09 12.28
C ARG A 158 9.40 -14.82 12.73
N PRO A 159 9.21 -14.19 13.91
CA PRO A 159 7.91 -13.65 14.30
C PRO A 159 7.38 -12.71 13.21
N PHE A 160 6.11 -12.89 12.84
CA PHE A 160 5.43 -12.04 11.87
C PHE A 160 4.29 -11.29 12.55
N ASN A 161 4.23 -9.98 12.32
CA ASN A 161 3.14 -9.14 12.75
C ASN A 161 2.12 -9.01 11.60
N PRO A 162 0.94 -9.67 11.66
CA PRO A 162 -0.04 -9.67 10.58
C PRO A 162 -0.73 -8.32 10.38
N LEU A 163 -0.49 -7.35 11.25
CA LEU A 163 -1.03 -6.00 11.10
C LEU A 163 -0.28 -5.18 10.05
N TRP A 164 0.97 -5.54 9.73
CA TRP A 164 1.87 -4.72 8.92
C TRP A 164 2.38 -5.44 7.66
N PRO A 165 2.67 -4.71 6.57
CA PRO A 165 3.09 -5.31 5.31
C PRO A 165 4.53 -5.83 5.41
N SER A 166 4.98 -6.55 4.38
CA SER A 166 6.36 -7.07 4.32
C SER A 166 7.14 -6.77 3.03
N GLY A 167 6.49 -6.05 2.11
CA GLY A 167 7.00 -5.71 0.78
C GLY A 167 7.27 -4.21 0.56
N PHE A 168 7.40 -3.40 1.62
CA PHE A 168 7.67 -1.97 1.49
C PHE A 168 9.19 -1.73 1.43
N THR A 169 9.61 -0.56 0.96
CA THR A 169 11.01 -0.12 0.96
C THR A 169 11.16 1.12 1.84
N VAL A 170 12.38 1.44 2.25
CA VAL A 170 12.66 2.74 2.87
C VAL A 170 12.40 3.89 1.89
N PRO A 171 12.05 5.09 2.37
CA PRO A 171 11.70 6.23 1.53
C PRO A 171 12.91 6.97 0.94
N VAL A 172 14.12 6.67 1.42
CA VAL A 172 15.39 7.17 0.85
C VAL A 172 16.22 5.97 0.43
N GLU A 173 16.60 5.93 -0.84
CA GLU A 173 17.33 4.80 -1.42
C GLU A 173 18.64 4.53 -0.66
N GLY A 174 18.86 3.27 -0.29
CA GLY A 174 20.05 2.83 0.44
C GLY A 174 20.09 3.17 1.93
N ALA A 175 19.12 3.92 2.46
CA ALA A 175 19.07 4.29 3.87
C ALA A 175 18.69 3.10 4.77
N THR A 176 19.31 3.04 5.95
CA THR A 176 18.78 2.28 7.09
C THR A 176 17.70 3.09 7.81
N ILE A 177 16.89 2.41 8.61
CA ILE A 177 16.14 3.04 9.69
C ILE A 177 17.13 3.70 10.65
N SER A 178 16.72 4.82 11.24
CA SER A 178 17.56 5.56 12.17
C SER A 178 18.01 4.68 13.33
N SER A 179 19.28 4.82 13.71
CA SER A 179 19.84 4.19 14.90
C SER A 179 19.41 4.87 16.20
N ARG A 180 18.73 6.02 16.17
CA ARG A 180 18.32 6.76 17.38
C ARG A 180 16.87 6.50 17.74
N ALA A 181 16.61 6.16 19.00
CA ALA A 181 15.27 5.88 19.50
C ALA A 181 14.32 7.10 19.37
N SER A 182 14.84 8.32 19.52
CA SER A 182 14.05 9.56 19.40
C SER A 182 13.52 9.82 17.97
N HIS A 183 14.08 9.15 16.96
CA HIS A 183 13.69 9.27 15.56
C HIS A 183 12.69 8.19 15.12
N LEU A 184 12.38 7.23 16.01
CA LEU A 184 11.43 6.16 15.72
C LEU A 184 10.01 6.58 16.06
N PRO A 185 9.00 5.87 15.50
CA PRO A 185 7.62 6.00 15.95
C PRO A 185 7.50 5.83 17.47
N ASN A 186 6.43 6.39 18.03
CA ASN A 186 6.11 6.36 19.46
C ASN A 186 7.08 7.12 20.38
N ALA A 187 8.15 7.73 19.85
CA ALA A 187 9.05 8.58 20.63
C ALA A 187 8.35 9.85 21.16
N PRO A 188 8.62 10.29 22.40
CA PRO A 188 7.98 11.48 22.97
C PRO A 188 8.48 12.78 22.33
N ARG A 189 7.55 13.66 21.93
CA ARG A 189 7.81 15.00 21.39
C ARG A 189 7.47 16.06 22.42
N ARG A 190 8.34 16.17 23.44
CA ARG A 190 8.14 17.03 24.62
C ARG A 190 7.88 18.49 24.28
N TYR A 191 8.49 19.01 23.21
CA TYR A 191 8.36 20.41 22.82
C TYR A 191 6.92 20.80 22.40
N ARG A 192 6.10 19.83 21.98
CA ARG A 192 4.70 19.99 21.54
C ARG A 192 3.70 19.11 22.31
N ASN A 193 4.14 18.51 23.40
CA ASN A 193 3.38 17.53 24.19
C ASN A 193 2.67 16.46 23.34
N GLY A 194 3.42 15.66 22.59
CA GLY A 194 2.84 14.60 21.77
C GLY A 194 3.76 13.42 21.57
N ILE A 195 3.37 12.54 20.66
CA ILE A 195 4.16 11.38 20.24
C ILE A 195 4.58 11.53 18.77
N HIS A 196 5.62 10.82 18.41
CA HIS A 196 6.13 10.74 17.05
C HIS A 196 5.36 9.67 16.28
N GLU A 197 4.72 10.00 15.15
CA GLU A 197 3.83 9.08 14.43
C GLU A 197 4.51 8.38 13.25
N GLY A 198 5.83 8.52 13.12
CA GLY A 198 6.60 8.03 11.98
C GLY A 198 8.09 7.89 12.25
N PHE A 199 8.85 7.79 11.17
CA PHE A 199 10.30 7.67 11.16
C PHE A 199 10.94 8.96 10.67
N ASP A 200 11.96 9.43 11.38
CA ASP A 200 12.81 10.52 10.91
C ASP A 200 14.13 9.98 10.37
N PHE A 201 14.54 10.49 9.22
CA PHE A 201 15.80 10.13 8.57
C PHE A 201 16.76 11.33 8.65
N TYR A 202 17.60 11.37 9.69
CA TYR A 202 18.61 12.43 9.84
C TYR A 202 20.00 11.98 9.41
N ASN A 203 20.76 12.93 8.86
CA ASN A 203 22.16 12.76 8.54
C ASN A 203 22.95 12.25 9.76
N GLY A 204 23.84 11.27 9.55
CA GLY A 204 24.64 10.66 10.62
C GLY A 204 23.89 9.65 11.51
N THR A 205 22.60 9.41 11.27
CA THR A 205 21.83 8.38 12.00
C THR A 205 21.29 7.27 11.11
N VAL A 206 21.39 7.46 9.80
CA VAL A 206 21.05 6.48 8.75
C VAL A 206 22.31 6.23 7.91
N SER A 207 22.32 5.15 7.12
CA SER A 207 23.48 4.70 6.33
C SER A 207 23.88 5.58 5.15
N VAL A 208 23.08 6.59 4.80
CA VAL A 208 23.32 7.49 3.65
C VAL A 208 23.25 8.96 4.08
N PRO A 209 23.93 9.87 3.37
CA PRO A 209 23.79 11.29 3.63
C PRO A 209 22.36 11.77 3.39
N ILE A 210 21.85 12.59 4.30
CA ILE A 210 20.57 13.30 4.15
C ILE A 210 20.86 14.79 4.04
N ASN A 211 20.51 15.37 2.90
CA ASN A 211 20.69 16.77 2.60
C ASN A 211 19.34 17.39 2.22
N TYR A 212 19.27 18.72 2.25
CA TYR A 212 18.16 19.44 1.63
C TYR A 212 18.11 19.07 0.14
N GLY A 213 16.95 18.66 -0.35
CA GLY A 213 16.77 18.20 -1.73
C GLY A 213 17.09 16.72 -1.98
N THR A 214 17.45 15.91 -0.96
CA THR A 214 17.59 14.45 -1.16
C THR A 214 16.27 13.87 -1.69
N PRO A 215 16.25 13.06 -2.77
CA PRO A 215 15.02 12.48 -3.29
C PRO A 215 14.33 11.54 -2.29
N ILE A 216 13.01 11.63 -2.21
CA ILE A 216 12.15 10.75 -1.42
C ILE A 216 11.28 9.95 -2.39
N VAL A 217 11.28 8.62 -2.23
CA VAL A 217 10.56 7.69 -3.10
C VAL A 217 9.37 7.05 -2.40
N ALA A 218 8.34 6.69 -3.18
CA ALA A 218 7.19 5.94 -2.68
C ALA A 218 7.63 4.57 -2.15
N MET A 219 7.34 4.30 -0.87
CA MET A 219 7.71 3.05 -0.18
C MET A 219 6.98 1.82 -0.72
N ALA A 220 5.85 2.02 -1.40
CA ALA A 220 5.10 1.00 -2.11
C ALA A 220 4.30 1.66 -3.24
N GLY A 221 3.85 0.85 -4.21
CA GLY A 221 2.94 1.34 -5.25
C GLY A 221 1.57 1.66 -4.67
N GLY A 222 0.87 2.63 -5.24
CA GLY A 222 -0.41 3.08 -4.71
C GLY A 222 -0.97 4.29 -5.44
N VAL A 223 -2.06 4.84 -4.91
CA VAL A 223 -2.74 6.04 -5.44
C VAL A 223 -2.42 7.22 -4.54
N VAL A 224 -1.96 8.32 -5.11
CA VAL A 224 -1.75 9.58 -4.39
C VAL A 224 -3.11 10.13 -3.93
N ILE A 225 -3.24 10.44 -2.65
CA ILE A 225 -4.49 10.94 -2.04
C ILE A 225 -4.36 12.37 -1.50
N ARG A 226 -3.13 12.85 -1.34
CA ARG A 226 -2.79 14.23 -0.98
C ARG A 226 -1.46 14.61 -1.63
N ALA A 227 -1.36 15.83 -2.14
CA ALA A 227 -0.12 16.42 -2.64
C ALA A 227 -0.17 17.94 -2.45
N ASP A 228 0.55 18.47 -1.47
CA ASP A 228 0.44 19.87 -1.04
C ASP A 228 1.30 20.83 -1.89
N HIS A 229 1.01 20.91 -3.19
CA HIS A 229 1.70 21.82 -4.11
C HIS A 229 1.62 23.29 -3.70
N GLY A 230 0.49 23.69 -3.11
CA GLY A 230 0.23 25.06 -2.65
C GLY A 230 0.65 25.35 -1.20
N PHE A 231 1.46 24.48 -0.57
CA PHE A 231 1.86 24.67 0.82
C PHE A 231 2.59 26.01 1.03
N THR A 232 2.16 26.74 2.06
CA THR A 232 2.78 27.99 2.51
C THR A 232 3.26 27.82 3.95
N GLU A 233 4.48 28.27 4.22
CA GLU A 233 5.09 28.17 5.55
C GLU A 233 4.40 29.11 6.55
N LEU A 234 4.43 28.72 7.82
CA LEU A 234 3.96 29.57 8.90
C LEU A 234 4.84 30.81 9.06
N THR A 235 4.23 31.91 9.50
CA THR A 235 4.98 33.02 10.10
C THR A 235 5.52 32.64 11.47
N GLN A 236 6.50 33.41 11.97
CA GLN A 236 7.07 33.21 13.30
C GLN A 236 6.03 33.27 14.42
N ASP A 237 5.09 34.20 14.33
CA ASP A 237 4.02 34.38 15.33
C ASP A 237 3.02 33.23 15.28
N GLU A 238 2.64 32.77 14.09
CA GLU A 238 1.76 31.61 13.92
C GLU A 238 2.40 30.32 14.45
N TYR A 239 3.68 30.09 14.16
CA TYR A 239 4.41 28.94 14.67
C TYR A 239 4.46 28.95 16.20
N ASN A 240 4.79 30.10 16.80
CA ASN A 240 4.80 30.26 18.26
C ASN A 240 3.42 29.96 18.86
N ALA A 241 2.33 30.48 18.26
CA ALA A 241 0.97 30.22 18.70
C ALA A 241 0.59 28.73 18.61
N VAL A 242 1.03 28.02 17.56
CA VAL A 242 0.85 26.57 17.42
C VAL A 242 1.54 25.83 18.56
N ILE A 243 2.82 26.13 18.81
CA ILE A 243 3.60 25.47 19.86
C ILE A 243 3.03 25.76 21.25
N ASP A 244 2.65 27.00 21.53
CA ASP A 244 2.07 27.38 22.82
C ASP A 244 0.71 26.72 23.07
N THR A 245 -0.08 26.51 22.03
CA THR A 245 -1.36 25.78 22.13
C THR A 245 -1.10 24.29 22.32
N ALA A 246 -0.16 23.70 21.58
CA ALA A 246 0.20 22.30 21.73
C ALA A 246 0.74 21.98 23.13
N ARG A 247 1.59 22.85 23.69
CA ARG A 247 2.14 22.70 25.06
C ARG A 247 1.09 22.77 26.16
N ARG A 248 -0.01 23.50 25.94
CA ARG A 248 -1.13 23.62 26.88
C ARG A 248 -2.16 22.50 26.74
N SER A 249 -2.09 21.72 25.66
CA SER A 249 -2.98 20.59 25.39
C SER A 249 -2.43 19.32 26.02
N ALA A 250 -3.29 18.33 26.29
CA ALA A 250 -2.86 17.04 26.86
C ALA A 250 -2.07 16.19 25.86
N ILE A 251 -2.42 16.28 24.58
CA ILE A 251 -1.68 15.77 23.43
C ILE A 251 -1.70 16.85 22.33
N THR A 252 -0.70 16.90 21.45
CA THR A 252 -0.71 17.78 20.27
C THR A 252 -2.03 17.56 19.49
N PRO A 253 -2.90 18.58 19.34
CA PRO A 253 -4.12 18.44 18.56
C PRO A 253 -3.81 18.08 17.08
N PRO A 254 -4.60 17.20 16.44
CA PRO A 254 -4.31 16.71 15.09
C PRO A 254 -4.17 17.81 14.04
N GLU A 255 -4.99 18.86 14.10
CA GLU A 255 -4.95 20.00 13.19
C GLU A 255 -3.68 20.84 13.37
N LEU A 256 -3.15 20.92 14.60
CA LEU A 256 -1.87 21.58 14.86
C LEU A 256 -0.71 20.71 14.40
N LEU A 257 -0.81 19.39 14.60
CA LEU A 257 0.20 18.46 14.12
C LEU A 257 0.30 18.46 12.59
N ASP A 258 -0.83 18.50 11.88
CA ASP A 258 -0.83 18.60 10.41
C ASP A 258 -0.09 19.84 9.91
N ARG A 259 -0.28 20.99 10.56
CA ARG A 259 0.48 22.22 10.26
C ARG A 259 1.98 22.04 10.49
N LEU A 260 2.36 21.36 11.59
CA LEU A 260 3.76 21.10 11.93
C LEU A 260 4.42 20.06 11.01
N ARG A 261 3.67 19.22 10.30
CA ARG A 261 4.22 18.32 9.27
C ARG A 261 4.67 19.06 8.01
N GLY A 262 4.19 20.29 7.81
CA GLY A 262 4.53 21.10 6.65
C GLY A 262 3.94 20.56 5.35
N ARG A 263 4.73 20.64 4.27
CA ARG A 263 4.36 20.14 2.94
C ARG A 263 4.34 18.62 2.92
N GLN A 264 3.24 18.05 2.45
CA GLN A 264 3.01 16.61 2.50
C GLN A 264 2.61 15.98 1.17
N VAL A 265 2.91 14.69 1.05
CA VAL A 265 2.30 13.76 0.11
C VAL A 265 1.73 12.59 0.90
N GLU A 266 0.53 12.12 0.55
CA GLU A 266 -0.04 10.90 1.10
C GLU A 266 -0.40 9.92 -0.03
N ILE A 267 -0.14 8.64 0.18
CA ILE A 267 -0.39 7.57 -0.79
C ILE A 267 -1.17 6.45 -0.12
N ARG A 268 -2.27 6.02 -0.73
CA ARG A 268 -3.01 4.82 -0.33
C ARG A 268 -2.47 3.61 -1.10
N HIS A 269 -2.26 2.52 -0.39
CA HIS A 269 -1.73 1.28 -0.91
C HIS A 269 -2.75 0.14 -0.75
N VAL A 270 -2.53 -0.93 -1.51
CA VAL A 270 -3.24 -2.21 -1.35
C VAL A 270 -3.17 -2.70 0.10
N GLY A 271 -4.21 -3.39 0.59
CA GLY A 271 -4.28 -3.89 1.97
C GLY A 271 -4.74 -2.86 3.00
N GLY A 272 -5.20 -1.68 2.55
CA GLY A 272 -5.71 -0.63 3.44
C GLY A 272 -4.61 0.18 4.15
N PHE A 273 -3.38 0.11 3.65
CA PHE A 273 -2.27 0.90 4.16
C PHE A 273 -2.24 2.29 3.54
N MET A 274 -1.76 3.27 4.30
CA MET A 274 -1.49 4.62 3.83
C MET A 274 -0.08 5.02 4.25
N THR A 275 0.65 5.73 3.39
CA THR A 275 1.92 6.35 3.75
C THR A 275 1.81 7.86 3.64
N ARG A 276 2.42 8.55 4.60
CA ARG A 276 2.52 10.01 4.63
C ARG A 276 3.98 10.41 4.62
N TYR A 277 4.33 11.34 3.75
CA TYR A 277 5.67 11.92 3.61
C TYR A 277 5.55 13.40 3.94
N ALA A 278 6.30 13.87 4.93
CA ALA A 278 6.22 15.22 5.47
C ALA A 278 7.57 15.93 5.42
N HIS A 279 7.57 17.21 5.81
CA HIS A 279 8.72 18.11 5.76
C HIS A 279 9.34 18.25 4.36
N LEU A 280 8.54 18.10 3.30
CA LEU A 280 9.04 18.11 1.92
C LEU A 280 9.49 19.52 1.50
N SER A 281 10.62 19.64 0.80
CA SER A 281 11.05 20.90 0.18
C SER A 281 10.29 21.22 -1.11
N SER A 282 9.92 20.19 -1.86
CA SER A 282 9.12 20.29 -3.08
C SER A 282 8.48 18.93 -3.44
N ILE A 283 7.48 18.98 -4.33
CA ILE A 283 6.77 17.83 -4.87
C ILE A 283 6.87 17.91 -6.40
N PRO A 284 7.24 16.83 -7.12
CA PRO A 284 7.25 16.82 -8.58
C PRO A 284 5.85 17.12 -9.16
N ALA A 285 5.78 17.87 -10.26
CA ALA A 285 4.51 18.37 -10.81
C ALA A 285 3.55 17.25 -11.24
N GLU A 286 4.08 16.09 -11.62
CA GLU A 286 3.35 14.89 -12.00
C GLU A 286 2.68 14.17 -10.82
N ILE A 287 3.11 14.44 -9.58
CA ILE A 287 2.54 13.84 -8.37
C ILE A 287 1.29 14.61 -8.00
N GLN A 288 0.16 14.16 -8.53
CA GLN A 288 -1.17 14.76 -8.32
C GLN A 288 -2.12 13.76 -7.66
N VAL A 289 -3.11 14.27 -6.93
CA VAL A 289 -4.17 13.43 -6.34
C VAL A 289 -4.85 12.60 -7.44
N GLY A 290 -5.00 11.30 -7.19
CA GLY A 290 -5.55 10.33 -8.13
C GLY A 290 -4.53 9.64 -9.04
N VAL A 291 -3.28 10.13 -9.10
CA VAL A 291 -2.21 9.48 -9.88
C VAL A 291 -1.76 8.19 -9.19
N ARG A 292 -1.60 7.11 -9.96
CA ARG A 292 -0.95 5.88 -9.49
C ARG A 292 0.55 6.03 -9.62
N VAL A 293 1.28 5.67 -8.56
CA VAL A 293 2.74 5.65 -8.54
C VAL A 293 3.23 4.24 -8.27
N ALA A 294 4.38 3.89 -8.84
CA ALA A 294 5.07 2.64 -8.54
C ALA A 294 5.97 2.81 -7.31
N GLN A 295 6.26 1.71 -6.61
CA GLN A 295 7.31 1.69 -5.57
C GLN A 295 8.63 2.19 -6.17
N GLY A 296 9.33 3.09 -5.46
CA GLY A 296 10.57 3.71 -5.96
C GLY A 296 10.36 4.96 -6.83
N THR A 297 9.13 5.33 -7.18
CA THR A 297 8.85 6.60 -7.86
C THR A 297 9.22 7.77 -6.94
N VAL A 298 9.95 8.77 -7.43
CA VAL A 298 10.24 10.00 -6.66
C VAL A 298 8.92 10.76 -6.44
N ILE A 299 8.58 11.00 -5.17
CA ILE A 299 7.33 11.68 -4.79
C ILE A 299 7.55 13.04 -4.14
N GLY A 300 8.81 13.37 -3.83
CA GLY A 300 9.16 14.58 -3.15
C GLY A 300 10.65 14.66 -2.89
N TYR A 301 11.06 15.76 -2.29
CA TYR A 301 12.43 16.00 -1.93
C TYR A 301 12.51 16.40 -0.45
N THR A 302 13.55 15.94 0.23
CA THR A 302 13.80 16.27 1.63
C THR A 302 13.86 17.78 1.82
N GLY A 303 13.16 18.27 2.83
CA GLY A 303 13.25 19.64 3.28
C GLY A 303 13.12 19.71 4.79
N ASN A 304 12.61 20.84 5.25
CA ASN A 304 12.33 21.14 6.65
C ASN A 304 11.02 21.94 6.81
N SER A 305 10.12 21.90 5.83
CA SER A 305 8.86 22.66 5.86
C SER A 305 8.04 22.33 7.11
N GLY A 306 7.33 23.29 7.70
CA GLY A 306 6.56 23.10 8.94
C GLY A 306 7.42 23.10 10.22
N THR A 307 8.73 23.32 10.11
CA THR A 307 9.65 23.42 11.25
C THR A 307 10.05 24.88 11.53
N ILE A 308 10.60 25.13 12.72
CA ILE A 308 11.13 26.45 13.07
C ILE A 308 12.26 26.92 12.13
N ASP A 309 13.04 26.00 11.57
CA ASP A 309 14.14 26.32 10.66
C ASP A 309 13.64 26.83 9.30
N ALA A 310 12.52 26.27 8.81
CA ALA A 310 11.84 26.79 7.62
C ALA A 310 11.16 28.15 7.87
N VAL A 311 10.53 28.33 9.03
CA VAL A 311 9.95 29.62 9.46
C VAL A 311 11.02 30.72 9.51
N ARG A 312 12.25 30.36 9.87
CA ARG A 312 13.43 31.26 9.86
C ARG A 312 14.09 31.40 8.49
N ASN A 313 13.49 30.83 7.45
CA ASN A 313 13.96 30.83 6.07
C ASN A 313 15.37 30.23 5.92
N THR A 314 15.63 29.12 6.62
CA THR A 314 16.88 28.35 6.52
C THR A 314 16.61 26.96 5.95
N GLN A 315 17.66 26.31 5.44
CA GLN A 315 17.63 24.93 4.98
C GLN A 315 18.26 23.96 5.99
N ASN A 316 18.36 24.38 7.25
CA ASN A 316 18.99 23.61 8.32
C ASN A 316 18.12 22.42 8.73
N ASP A 317 18.79 21.40 9.26
CA ASP A 317 18.21 20.15 9.77
C ASP A 317 17.16 19.50 8.84
N PRO A 318 17.44 19.35 7.54
CA PRO A 318 16.53 18.70 6.62
C PRO A 318 16.39 17.22 6.96
N HIS A 319 15.16 16.71 6.97
CA HIS A 319 14.89 15.31 7.29
C HIS A 319 13.58 14.85 6.65
N PRO A 320 13.56 13.69 5.96
CA PRO A 320 12.33 12.99 5.66
C PRO A 320 11.67 12.56 6.98
N HIS A 321 10.40 12.92 7.13
CA HIS A 321 9.51 12.32 8.11
C HIS A 321 8.49 11.47 7.37
N VAL A 322 8.41 10.17 7.70
CA VAL A 322 7.54 9.24 6.99
C VAL A 322 6.75 8.36 7.95
N GLU A 323 5.44 8.29 7.72
CA GLU A 323 4.50 7.52 8.52
C GLU A 323 3.89 6.39 7.68
N ILE A 324 3.56 5.27 8.33
CA ILE A 324 2.78 4.17 7.74
C ILE A 324 1.56 3.96 8.62
N TRP A 325 0.38 3.97 8.03
CA TRP A 325 -0.91 3.86 8.72
C TRP A 325 -1.71 2.67 8.23
N ARG A 326 -2.53 2.13 9.13
CA ARG A 326 -3.61 1.18 8.83
C ARG A 326 -4.82 1.58 9.68
N GLY A 327 -5.87 2.09 9.02
CA GLY A 327 -6.96 2.77 9.72
C GLY A 327 -6.41 3.91 10.59
N ASP A 328 -6.80 3.96 11.86
CA ASP A 328 -6.39 5.01 12.80
C ASP A 328 -5.12 4.67 13.60
N THR A 329 -4.37 3.63 13.20
CA THR A 329 -3.14 3.19 13.88
C THR A 329 -1.93 3.41 12.99
N PHE A 330 -0.89 4.05 13.52
CA PHE A 330 0.40 4.18 12.84
C PHE A 330 1.38 3.07 13.25
N LEU A 331 2.34 2.78 12.38
CA LEU A 331 3.34 1.74 12.60
C LEU A 331 4.22 2.08 13.79
N GLY A 332 4.27 1.16 14.76
CA GLY A 332 5.05 1.33 15.98
C GLY A 332 4.30 2.01 17.12
N GLN A 333 3.02 2.38 16.94
CA GLN A 333 2.19 2.95 18.01
C GLN A 333 2.19 2.05 19.25
N GLY A 334 2.55 2.62 20.41
CA GLY A 334 2.62 1.90 21.68
C GLY A 334 3.80 0.94 21.83
N MET A 335 4.69 0.82 20.84
CA MET A 335 5.83 -0.10 20.87
C MET A 335 7.10 0.55 21.45
N ALA A 336 7.97 -0.27 22.03
CA ALA A 336 9.31 0.14 22.43
C ALA A 336 10.25 0.21 21.20
N PRO A 337 11.35 1.00 21.25
CA PRO A 337 12.30 1.11 20.14
C PRO A 337 12.81 -0.23 19.58
N ALA A 338 13.13 -1.19 20.45
CA ALA A 338 13.59 -2.53 20.06
C ALA A 338 12.58 -3.29 19.19
N GLU A 339 11.29 -3.21 19.53
CA GLU A 339 10.20 -3.83 18.78
C GLU A 339 10.01 -3.14 17.43
N ILE A 340 10.18 -1.80 17.39
CA ILE A 340 10.06 -1.04 16.14
C ILE A 340 11.21 -1.35 15.17
N TRP A 341 12.44 -1.52 15.66
CA TRP A 341 13.55 -1.97 14.80
C TRP A 341 13.32 -3.39 14.26
N GLU A 342 12.80 -4.31 15.08
CA GLU A 342 12.48 -5.66 14.61
C GLU A 342 11.34 -5.65 13.57
N LEU A 343 10.26 -4.91 13.84
CA LEU A 343 9.15 -4.71 12.91
C LEU A 343 9.61 -4.03 11.61
N SER A 344 10.54 -3.09 11.69
CA SER A 344 11.15 -2.47 10.51
C SER A 344 11.86 -3.50 9.62
N GLY A 345 12.47 -4.52 10.22
CA GLY A 345 13.04 -5.66 9.49
C GLY A 345 11.99 -6.47 8.72
N GLN A 346 10.76 -6.57 9.23
CA GLN A 346 9.62 -7.14 8.52
C GLN A 346 9.09 -6.21 7.42
N VAL A 347 9.00 -4.89 7.65
CA VAL A 347 8.38 -3.99 6.68
C VAL A 347 9.32 -3.68 5.51
N PHE A 348 10.58 -3.39 5.79
CA PHE A 348 11.52 -2.77 4.84
C PHE A 348 12.68 -3.66 4.38
N GLY A 349 12.92 -4.79 5.04
CA GLY A 349 14.13 -5.59 4.81
C GLY A 349 15.04 -5.61 6.03
N ARG A 350 15.65 -6.76 6.34
CA ARG A 350 16.57 -6.81 7.50
C ARG A 350 17.84 -5.98 7.31
N ARG A 351 18.25 -5.75 6.05
CA ARG A 351 19.42 -4.92 5.73
C ARG A 351 19.21 -3.44 6.03
N THR A 352 17.97 -2.99 6.23
CA THR A 352 17.67 -1.60 6.59
C THR A 352 17.68 -1.39 8.10
N VAL A 353 17.75 -2.45 8.92
CA VAL A 353 17.85 -2.32 10.37
C VAL A 353 19.30 -1.96 10.74
N PRO A 354 19.54 -0.91 11.55
CA PRO A 354 20.89 -0.51 11.91
C PRO A 354 21.60 -1.59 12.75
N THR A 355 22.92 -1.73 12.58
CA THR A 355 23.74 -2.69 13.33
C THR A 355 24.04 -2.25 14.76
N VAL A 356 23.99 -0.95 15.02
CA VAL A 356 24.18 -0.34 16.34
C VAL A 356 23.03 0.62 16.58
N THR A 357 22.40 0.50 17.74
CA THR A 357 21.30 1.35 18.18
C THR A 357 21.77 2.24 19.32
N GLY A 358 21.58 3.54 19.17
CA GLY A 358 21.84 4.53 20.21
C GLY A 358 20.65 4.70 21.16
N PRO A 359 20.89 5.23 22.38
CA PRO A 359 19.83 5.57 23.33
C PRO A 359 18.87 6.65 22.82
#